data_AF-A0A238ZK60-F1
#
_entry.id   AF-A0A238ZK60-F1
#
_cell.length_a   1.000
_cell.length_b   1.000
_cell.length_c   1.000
_cell.angle_alpha   90.00
_cell.angle_beta   90.00
_cell.angle_gamma   90.00
#
_symmetry.space_group_name_H-M   'P 1'
#
loop_
_entity.id
_entity.type
_entity.pdbx_description
1 polymer ?
#
loop_
_entity_poly.entity_id
_entity_poly.type
_entity_poly.pdbx_seq_one_letter_code
_entity_poly.pdbx_strand_id
1 'polypeptide(L)' 'MALVGQKAPEFELQAYDPVTDSYTSVKLSDYVPNGDGKFLVVCFYPADFTFV' A
#
# COMPACT_ATOMS: atom_id res chain seq x y z
N MET A 1 2.24 12.92 -7.51
CA MET A 1 1.02 13.55 -6.96
C MET A 1 -0.15 12.63 -7.26
N ALA A 2 -0.95 12.26 -6.26
CA ALA A 2 -2.16 11.47 -6.49
C ALA A 2 -3.29 12.42 -6.92
N LEU A 3 -3.94 12.10 -8.04
CA LEU A 3 -5.03 12.89 -8.61
C LEU A 3 -6.23 11.98 -8.83
N VAL A 4 -7.42 12.49 -8.52
CA VAL A 4 -8.67 11.75 -8.72
C VAL A 4 -8.87 11.48 -10.22
N GLY A 5 -9.32 10.27 -10.56
CA GLY A 5 -9.56 9.85 -11.95
C GLY A 5 -8.30 9.52 -12.75
N GLN A 6 -7.10 9.74 -12.19
CA GLN A 6 -5.84 9.29 -12.77
C GLN A 6 -5.42 7.97 -12.15
N LYS A 7 -4.59 7.20 -12.88
CA LYS A 7 -3.96 6.01 -12.31
C LYS A 7 -3.13 6.43 -11.10
N ALA A 8 -3.30 5.72 -9.98
CA ALA A 8 -2.48 5.96 -8.80
C ALA A 8 -0.99 5.77 -9.14
N PRO A 9 -0.09 6.65 -8.66
CA PRO A 9 1.34 6.52 -8.91
C PRO A 9 1.87 5.20 -8.35
N GLU A 10 2.76 4.54 -9.09
CA GLU A 10 3.44 3.33 -8.61
C GLU A 10 4.31 3.68 -7.40
N PHE A 11 4.36 2.78 -6.43
CA PHE A 11 5.25 2.87 -5.27
C PHE A 11 5.69 1.47 -4.84
N GLU A 12 6.86 1.41 -4.20
CA GLU A 12 7.38 0.22 -3.54
C GLU A 12 7.81 0.62 -2.13
N LEU A 13 7.37 -0.16 -1.13
CA LEU A 13 7.64 0.10 0.28
C LEU A 13 7.99 -1.21 0.98
N GLN A 14 8.79 -1.11 2.05
CA GLN A 14 8.92 -2.20 2.99
C GLN A 14 7.72 -2.18 3.95
N ALA A 15 7.14 -3.35 4.19
CA ALA A 15 6.04 -3.54 5.13
C ALA A 15 6.37 -4.68 6.08
N TYR A 16 5.79 -4.63 7.27
CA TYR A 16 5.84 -5.70 8.24
C TYR A 16 4.59 -6.58 8.10
N ASP A 17 4.79 -7.89 7.93
CA ASP A 17 3.72 -8.89 7.91
C ASP A 17 3.59 -9.56 9.29
N PRO A 18 2.51 -9.28 10.04
CA PRO A 18 2.32 -9.84 11.37
C PRO A 18 1.96 -11.33 11.37
N VAL A 19 1.56 -11.92 10.25
CA VAL A 19 1.24 -13.36 10.15
C VAL A 19 2.51 -14.19 10.08
N THR A 20 3.50 -13.70 9.32
CA THR A 20 4.79 -14.39 9.12
C THR A 20 5.91 -13.86 10.03
N ASP A 21 5.64 -12.79 10.80
CA ASP A 21 6.61 -12.12 11.67
C ASP A 21 7.88 -11.69 10.90
N SER A 22 7.66 -11.08 9.72
CA SER A 22 8.76 -10.77 8.79
C SER A 22 8.53 -9.47 8.03
N TYR A 23 9.62 -8.92 7.49
CA TYR A 23 9.57 -7.78 6.57
C TYR A 23 9.45 -8.27 5.13
N THR A 24 8.60 -7.61 4.35
CA THR A 24 8.37 -7.89 2.94
C THR A 24 8.37 -6.60 2.12
N SER A 25 8.63 -6.72 0.82
CA SER A 25 8.42 -5.62 -0.14
C SER A 25 7.02 -5.69 -0.70
N VAL A 26 6.32 -4.56 -0.73
CA VAL A 26 4.98 -4.42 -1.32
C VAL A 26 4.97 -3.34 -2.38
N LYS A 27 4.37 -3.65 -3.52
CA LYS A 27 4.16 -2.74 -4.65
C LYS A 27 2.68 -2.50 -4.87
N LEU A 28 2.33 -1.34 -5.40
CA LEU A 28 0.94 -1.08 -5.80
C LEU A 28 0.48 -2.11 -6.84
N SER A 29 1.36 -2.50 -7.76
CA SER A 29 1.08 -3.52 -8.78
C SER A 29 0.70 -4.88 -8.21
N ASP A 30 1.12 -5.23 -6.99
CA ASP A 30 0.82 -6.53 -6.37
C ASP A 30 -0.68 -6.70 -6.08
N TYR A 31 -1.40 -5.58 -5.98
CA TYR A 31 -2.85 -5.53 -5.71
C TYR A 31 -3.72 -5.46 -6.97
N VAL A 32 -3.11 -5.57 -8.16
CA VAL A 32 -3.81 -5.65 -9.46
C VAL A 32 -3.47 -6.96 -10.19
N PRO A 33 -3.69 -8.13 -9.56
CA PRO A 33 -3.31 -9.40 -10.16
C PRO A 33 -4.11 -9.67 -11.45
N ASN A 34 -3.41 -10.06 -12.52
CA ASN A 34 -3.99 -10.46 -13.80
C ASN A 34 -4.87 -9.40 -14.51
N GLY A 35 -4.73 -8.12 -14.13
CA GLY A 35 -5.55 -7.04 -14.68
C GLY A 35 -6.93 -6.88 -14.01
N ASP A 36 -7.30 -7.81 -13.13
CA ASP A 36 -8.52 -7.75 -12.31
C ASP A 36 -8.16 -7.18 -10.93
N GLY A 37 -8.26 -5.85 -10.83
CA GLY A 37 -7.97 -5.13 -9.59
C GLY A 37 -8.97 -5.39 -8.48
N LYS A 38 -8.53 -5.23 -7.23
CA LYS A 38 -9.41 -5.13 -6.07
C LYS A 38 -9.56 -3.68 -5.66
N PHE A 39 -10.64 -3.34 -4.96
CA PHE A 39 -10.74 -2.03 -4.31
C PHE A 39 -9.72 -1.97 -3.18
N LEU A 40 -8.74 -1.07 -3.31
CA LEU A 40 -7.61 -0.92 -2.38
C LEU A 40 -7.71 0.41 -1.66
N VAL A 41 -7.50 0.38 -0.34
CA VAL A 41 -7.44 1.58 0.50
C VAL A 41 -6.01 1.72 1.02
N VAL A 42 -5.40 2.89 0.78
CA VAL A 42 -4.08 3.26 1.31
C VAL A 42 -4.28 4.40 2.30
N CYS A 43 -3.89 4.19 3.56
CA CYS A 43 -4.00 5.18 4.62
C CYS A 43 -2.61 5.65 5.04
N PHE A 44 -2.36 6.95 4.91
CA PHE A 44 -1.16 7.58 5.45
C PHE A 44 -1.50 8.14 6.83
N TYR A 45 -0.66 7.85 7.82
CA TYR A 45 -0.76 8.38 9.17
C TYR A 45 0.58 9.02 9.58
N PRO A 46 0.61 9.95 10.55
CA PRO A 46 1.80 10.76 10.82
C PRO A 46 3.01 9.94 11.29
N ALA A 47 2.81 9.05 12.27
CA ALA A 47 3.83 8.14 12.80
C ALA A 47 3.21 7.13 13.77
N ASP A 48 3.88 6.00 13.93
CA ASP A 48 3.57 4.97 14.94
C ASP A 48 3.68 5.57 16.36
N PHE A 49 2.84 5.07 17.27
CA PHE A 49 2.81 5.49 18.69
C PHE A 49 2.52 6.98 18.91
N THR A 50 1.81 7.63 17.99
CA THR A 50 1.28 8.98 18.18
C THR A 50 -0.18 8.98 18.63
N PHE A 51 -0.63 10.07 19.24
CA PHE A 51 -2.04 10.28 19.59
C PHE A 51 -2.80 10.85 18.38
N VAL A 52 -4.06 10.45 18.21
CA VAL A 52 -4.99 11.02 17.21
C VAL A 52 -5.64 12.27 17.78
#